data_AF-A0A1B9G4W0-F1
#
_entry.id   AF-A0A1B9G4W0-F1
#
_cell.length_a   1.000
_cell.length_b   1.000
_cell.length_c   1.000
_cell.angle_alpha   90.00
_cell.angle_beta   90.00
_cell.angle_gamma   90.00
#
_symmetry.space_group_name_H-M   'P 1'
#
loop_
_entity.id
_entity.type
_entity.pdbx_description
1 polymer ?
#
loop_
_entity_poly.entity_id
_entity_poly.type
_entity_poly.pdbx_seq_one_letter_code
_entity_poly.pdbx_strand_id
1 'polypeptide(L)'
;MVLASALPRIASRRIAQIPRTKISISQFSSTSTSSAASSSQPKPKAKSSKVASSVPAGTKLTGLSILKDKPDPVALEDEEYPPWLWTLLEDTSKAHKAAENQVELHKEGDKAFDVNKEKRKLKNLNREKIKASNYLKSTT
;
A
#
# COMPACT_ATOMS: atom_id res chain seq x y z
N MET A 1 23.92 -29.53 -51.59
CA MET A 1 23.50 -28.30 -50.88
C MET A 1 22.86 -28.70 -49.56
N VAL A 2 23.55 -28.51 -48.44
CA VAL A 2 22.92 -28.37 -47.09
C VAL A 2 23.81 -27.40 -46.32
N LEU A 3 23.37 -26.15 -46.16
CA LEU A 3 24.05 -25.15 -45.32
C LEU A 3 23.62 -25.35 -43.87
N ALA A 4 24.57 -25.66 -43.00
CA ALA A 4 24.36 -25.71 -41.56
C ALA A 4 24.27 -24.27 -41.00
N SER A 5 23.10 -23.91 -40.47
CA SER A 5 22.89 -22.65 -39.75
C SER A 5 23.37 -22.79 -38.31
N ALA A 6 24.45 -22.09 -37.95
CA ALA A 6 24.94 -21.98 -36.59
C ALA A 6 24.37 -20.71 -35.94
N LEU A 7 23.53 -20.86 -34.91
CA LEU A 7 23.05 -19.74 -34.10
C LEU A 7 24.15 -19.27 -33.13
N PRO A 8 24.42 -17.96 -32.98
CA PRO A 8 25.42 -17.48 -32.05
C PRO A 8 24.92 -17.61 -30.60
N ARG A 9 25.76 -18.24 -29.77
CA ARG A 9 25.55 -18.39 -28.33
C ARG A 9 25.75 -17.03 -27.65
N ILE A 10 24.66 -16.41 -27.20
CA ILE A 10 24.70 -15.11 -26.50
C ILE A 10 25.51 -15.27 -25.19
N ALA A 11 26.64 -14.60 -25.11
CA ALA A 11 27.49 -14.56 -23.92
C ALA A 11 26.72 -13.88 -22.76
N SER A 12 26.58 -14.59 -21.64
CA SER A 12 26.01 -14.05 -20.41
C SER A 12 26.91 -12.93 -19.87
N ARG A 13 26.40 -11.69 -19.89
CA ARG A 13 27.06 -10.55 -19.23
C ARG A 13 26.99 -10.76 -17.72
N ARG A 14 28.14 -10.93 -17.07
CA ARG A 14 28.23 -10.91 -15.61
C ARG A 14 27.88 -9.50 -15.13
N ILE A 15 26.81 -9.40 -14.35
CA ILE A 15 26.46 -8.20 -13.61
C ILE A 15 27.55 -7.99 -12.55
N ALA A 16 28.31 -6.90 -12.66
CA ALA A 16 29.28 -6.51 -11.66
C ALA A 16 28.57 -6.27 -10.32
N GLN A 17 29.03 -6.94 -9.27
CA GLN A 17 28.50 -6.79 -7.92
C GLN A 17 28.85 -5.40 -7.39
N ILE A 18 27.83 -4.57 -7.13
CA ILE A 18 28.00 -3.25 -6.51
C ILE A 18 28.28 -3.47 -5.01
N PRO A 19 29.34 -2.87 -4.43
CA PRO A 19 29.64 -3.04 -3.01
C PRO A 19 28.56 -2.39 -2.14
N ARG A 20 28.03 -3.15 -1.18
CA ARG A 20 27.08 -2.68 -0.17
C ARG A 20 27.80 -1.77 0.84
N THR A 21 27.57 -0.47 0.76
CA THR A 21 27.99 0.46 1.81
C THR A 21 27.09 0.27 3.04
N LYS A 22 27.70 0.05 4.22
CA LYS A 22 26.99 -0.06 5.50
C LYS A 22 26.63 1.35 5.97
N ILE A 23 25.36 1.70 5.90
CA ILE A 23 24.83 2.96 6.44
C ILE A 23 24.74 2.81 7.96
N SER A 24 25.55 3.57 8.69
CA SER A 24 25.49 3.68 10.15
C SER A 24 24.33 4.61 10.53
N ILE A 25 23.32 4.07 11.22
CA ILE A 25 22.16 4.82 11.69
C ILE A 25 22.50 5.31 13.10
N SER A 26 22.78 6.62 13.22
CA SER A 26 22.88 7.30 14.52
C SER A 26 21.50 7.30 15.20
N GLN A 27 21.43 6.75 16.42
CA GLN A 27 20.21 6.70 17.21
C GLN A 27 19.96 8.07 17.85
N PHE A 28 18.79 8.65 17.58
CA PHE A 28 18.31 9.88 18.20
C PHE A 28 17.70 9.56 19.58
N SER A 29 18.26 10.16 20.62
CA SER A 29 17.74 10.11 22.00
C SER A 29 16.38 10.80 22.07
N SER A 30 15.35 10.07 22.52
CA SER A 30 14.00 10.60 22.75
C SER A 30 13.95 11.34 24.09
N THR A 31 13.53 12.61 24.05
CA THR A 31 13.16 13.40 25.23
C THR A 31 11.82 12.92 25.80
N SER A 32 11.83 12.60 27.09
CA SER A 32 10.66 12.21 27.88
C SER A 32 9.66 13.37 27.95
N THR A 33 8.42 13.16 27.49
CA THR A 33 7.31 14.09 27.75
C THR A 33 6.31 13.42 28.69
N SER A 34 6.03 14.13 29.77
CA SER A 34 5.23 13.78 30.93
C SER A 34 3.77 13.47 30.65
N SER A 35 3.25 12.53 31.44
CA SER A 35 1.86 12.11 31.59
C SER A 35 0.87 13.26 31.76
N ALA A 36 -0.21 13.24 30.98
CA ALA A 36 -1.42 14.02 31.26
C ALA A 36 -2.65 13.11 31.27
N ALA A 37 -3.50 13.37 32.25
CA ALA A 37 -4.51 12.52 32.83
C ALA A 37 -5.60 11.98 31.88
N SER A 38 -5.99 10.74 32.18
CA SER A 38 -7.16 10.02 31.72
C SER A 38 -8.45 10.76 32.10
N SER A 39 -9.31 11.06 31.12
CA SER A 39 -10.73 11.32 31.37
C SER A 39 -11.57 10.36 30.50
N SER A 40 -12.08 9.33 31.16
CA SER A 40 -13.03 8.37 30.62
C SER A 40 -14.42 8.99 30.53
N GLN A 41 -14.91 9.23 29.31
CA GLN A 41 -16.32 9.51 29.03
C GLN A 41 -16.77 8.57 27.89
N PRO A 42 -17.87 7.81 28.05
CA PRO A 42 -18.35 6.91 27.01
C PRO A 42 -19.15 7.73 25.99
N LYS A 43 -18.60 7.94 24.79
CA LYS A 43 -19.35 8.53 23.67
C LYS A 43 -20.25 7.46 23.01
N PRO A 44 -21.52 7.78 22.74
CA PRO A 44 -22.46 6.86 22.11
C PRO A 44 -22.03 6.51 20.69
N LYS A 45 -22.28 5.26 20.28
CA LYS A 45 -21.99 4.74 18.93
C LYS A 45 -22.70 5.60 17.88
N ALA A 46 -21.95 6.47 17.23
CA ALA A 46 -22.45 7.26 16.12
C ALA A 46 -22.69 6.34 14.91
N LYS A 47 -23.93 6.40 14.41
CA LYS A 47 -24.36 5.91 13.10
C LYS A 47 -23.35 6.38 12.06
N SER A 48 -23.03 5.52 11.09
CA SER A 48 -22.09 5.73 9.98
C SER A 48 -22.08 7.19 9.49
N SER A 49 -21.24 8.01 10.13
CA SER A 49 -21.03 9.38 9.72
C SER A 49 -20.29 9.29 8.40
N LYS A 50 -20.77 9.99 7.35
CA LYS A 50 -19.94 10.29 6.18
C LYS A 50 -18.56 10.65 6.72
N VAL A 51 -17.51 9.98 6.24
CA VAL A 51 -16.14 10.25 6.65
C VAL A 51 -15.90 11.73 6.39
N ALA A 52 -16.03 12.55 7.44
CA ALA A 52 -15.94 14.00 7.30
C ALA A 52 -14.50 14.29 6.87
N SER A 53 -14.34 15.08 5.81
CA SER A 53 -13.02 15.52 5.42
C SER A 53 -12.37 16.25 6.60
N SER A 54 -11.09 15.97 6.81
CA SER A 54 -10.34 16.65 7.88
C SER A 54 -9.94 18.08 7.49
N VAL A 55 -10.12 18.45 6.22
CA VAL A 55 -9.68 19.73 5.65
C VAL A 55 -10.92 20.46 5.12
N PRO A 56 -11.26 21.63 5.69
CA PRO A 56 -12.42 22.39 5.22
C PRO A 56 -12.18 22.96 3.82
N ALA A 57 -13.27 23.15 3.07
CA ALA A 57 -13.25 23.82 1.78
C ALA A 57 -12.57 25.20 1.87
N GLY A 58 -11.81 25.57 0.85
CA GLY A 58 -11.05 26.82 0.79
C GLY A 58 -9.64 26.76 1.41
N THR A 59 -9.24 25.64 2.00
CA THR A 59 -7.89 25.50 2.57
C THR A 59 -6.84 25.37 1.47
N LYS A 60 -5.84 26.26 1.45
CA LYS A 60 -4.68 26.17 0.55
C LYS A 60 -3.78 25.01 0.96
N LEU A 61 -3.58 24.05 0.06
CA LEU A 61 -2.74 22.88 0.31
C LEU A 61 -1.28 23.22 -0.04
N THR A 62 -0.54 23.67 0.96
CA THR A 62 0.84 24.16 0.78
C THR A 62 1.80 23.06 0.33
N GLY A 63 2.66 23.37 -0.64
CA GLY A 63 3.75 22.46 -1.06
C GLY A 63 3.33 21.37 -2.04
N LEU A 64 2.15 21.49 -2.65
CA LEU A 64 1.71 20.62 -3.75
C LEU A 64 2.08 21.18 -5.12
N SER A 65 2.25 22.51 -5.26
CA SER A 65 2.68 23.07 -6.54
C SER A 65 4.17 22.83 -6.78
N ILE A 66 4.46 22.15 -7.89
CA ILE A 66 5.82 21.92 -8.39
C ILE A 66 6.21 23.00 -9.41
N LEU A 67 5.22 23.60 -10.07
CA LEU A 67 5.42 24.59 -11.13
C LEU A 67 5.39 26.00 -10.54
N LYS A 68 6.35 26.84 -10.90
CA LYS A 68 6.46 28.22 -10.40
C LYS A 68 5.28 29.10 -10.79
N ASP A 69 4.67 28.82 -11.95
CA ASP A 69 3.57 29.62 -12.50
C ASP A 69 2.20 29.20 -11.98
N LYS A 70 2.11 28.05 -11.29
CA LYS A 70 0.84 27.55 -10.75
C LYS A 70 0.80 27.75 -9.24
N PRO A 71 -0.23 28.40 -8.69
CA PRO A 71 -0.40 28.48 -7.25
C PRO A 71 -0.74 27.11 -6.66
N ASP A 72 -0.55 26.98 -5.34
CA ASP A 72 -0.97 25.78 -4.61
C ASP A 72 -2.49 25.56 -4.76
N PRO A 73 -2.92 24.31 -5.01
CA PRO A 73 -4.33 24.00 -5.16
C PRO A 73 -5.08 24.24 -3.84
N VAL A 74 -6.31 24.73 -3.98
CA VAL A 74 -7.23 24.97 -2.86
C VAL A 74 -8.16 23.78 -2.73
N ALA A 75 -8.43 23.35 -1.49
CA ALA A 75 -9.39 22.30 -1.21
C ALA A 75 -10.81 22.75 -1.63
N LEU A 76 -11.50 21.91 -2.38
CA LEU A 76 -12.91 22.08 -2.78
C LEU A 76 -13.84 21.51 -1.70
N GLU A 77 -15.14 21.60 -1.92
CA GLU A 77 -16.13 20.94 -1.06
C GLU A 77 -16.13 19.41 -1.24
N ASP A 78 -16.51 18.68 -0.19
CA ASP A 78 -16.48 17.21 -0.17
C ASP A 78 -17.31 16.55 -1.28
N GLU A 79 -18.35 17.24 -1.76
CA GLU A 79 -19.27 16.77 -2.80
C GLU A 79 -18.71 16.95 -4.22
N GLU A 80 -17.80 17.91 -4.41
CA GLU A 80 -17.15 18.16 -5.70
C GLU A 80 -16.03 17.14 -5.98
N TYR A 81 -15.57 16.46 -4.94
CA TYR A 81 -14.64 15.35 -5.08
C TYR A 81 -15.36 14.07 -5.51
N PRO A 82 -14.75 13.28 -6.43
CA PRO A 82 -15.32 12.01 -6.85
C PRO A 82 -15.55 11.03 -5.68
N PRO A 83 -16.60 10.19 -5.74
CA PRO A 83 -16.99 9.30 -4.64
C PRO A 83 -15.93 8.24 -4.29
N TRP A 84 -15.06 7.88 -5.23
CA TRP A 84 -13.99 6.90 -5.00
C TRP A 84 -12.98 7.35 -3.95
N LEU A 85 -12.82 8.66 -3.71
CA LEU A 85 -11.87 9.20 -2.72
C LEU A 85 -12.20 8.70 -1.32
N TRP A 86 -13.50 8.67 -1.00
CA TRP A 86 -14.01 8.31 0.33
C TRP A 86 -13.93 6.81 0.59
N THR A 87 -13.96 5.98 -0.45
CA THR A 87 -13.86 4.52 -0.34
C THR A 87 -12.42 4.02 -0.13
N LEU A 88 -11.39 4.86 -0.38
CA LEU A 88 -9.99 4.43 -0.31
C LEU A 88 -9.55 3.98 1.09
N LEU A 89 -10.11 4.58 2.15
CA LEU A 89 -9.69 4.28 3.52
C LEU A 89 -10.26 2.95 4.02
N GLU A 90 -11.45 2.56 3.55
CA GLU A 90 -12.17 1.35 3.96
C GLU A 90 -11.32 0.08 3.71
N ASP A 91 -10.67 0.05 2.54
CA ASP A 91 -9.81 -1.04 2.05
C ASP A 91 -8.52 -1.27 2.86
N THR A 92 -8.08 -0.26 3.59
CA THR A 92 -6.77 -0.26 4.28
C THR A 92 -6.85 -0.77 5.72
N SER A 93 -8.06 -0.85 6.27
CA SER A 93 -8.27 -1.30 7.64
C SER A 93 -7.75 -2.72 7.84
N LYS A 94 -7.13 -2.98 9.01
CA LYS A 94 -6.63 -4.33 9.36
C LYS A 94 -7.75 -5.37 9.34
N ALA A 95 -8.97 -4.96 9.71
CA ALA A 95 -10.17 -5.78 9.67
C ALA A 95 -10.54 -6.17 8.24
N HIS A 96 -10.51 -5.22 7.29
CA HIS A 96 -10.79 -5.51 5.88
C HIS A 96 -9.77 -6.49 5.29
N LYS A 97 -8.48 -6.29 5.56
CA LYS A 97 -7.42 -7.22 5.12
C LYS A 97 -7.57 -8.62 5.71
N ALA A 98 -8.02 -8.74 6.95
CA ALA A 98 -8.26 -10.05 7.57
C ALA A 98 -9.46 -10.76 6.93
N ALA A 99 -10.56 -10.04 6.70
CA ALA A 99 -11.72 -10.57 6.01
C ALA A 99 -11.39 -11.02 4.57
N GLU A 100 -10.66 -10.20 3.80
CA GLU A 100 -10.23 -10.53 2.44
C GLU A 100 -9.35 -11.78 2.34
N ASN A 101 -8.52 -12.04 3.36
CA ASN A 101 -7.68 -13.23 3.38
C ASN A 101 -8.47 -14.51 3.69
N GLN A 102 -9.65 -14.39 4.33
CA GLN A 102 -10.48 -15.52 4.74
C GLN A 102 -11.49 -15.97 3.69
N VAL A 103 -11.88 -15.10 2.74
CA VAL A 103 -12.75 -15.46 1.60
C VAL A 103 -12.14 -16.62 0.83
N GLU A 104 -12.88 -17.69 0.50
CA GLU A 104 -12.40 -18.84 -0.27
C GLU A 104 -12.10 -18.47 -1.74
N LEU A 105 -11.25 -19.24 -2.45
CA LEU A 105 -11.04 -18.98 -3.89
C LEU A 105 -12.24 -19.57 -4.62
N HIS A 106 -13.09 -18.70 -5.16
CA HIS A 106 -14.20 -19.13 -5.98
C HIS A 106 -13.70 -19.58 -7.36
N LYS A 107 -14.43 -20.47 -8.02
CA LYS A 107 -14.08 -20.88 -9.38
C LYS A 107 -14.71 -19.91 -10.37
N GLU A 108 -14.06 -19.73 -11.52
CA GLU A 108 -14.58 -18.95 -12.64
C GLU A 108 -15.99 -19.46 -13.00
N GLY A 109 -17.02 -18.65 -12.73
CA GLY A 109 -18.43 -19.02 -12.90
C GLY A 109 -19.31 -18.84 -11.66
N ASP A 110 -18.74 -18.66 -10.48
CA ASP A 110 -19.50 -18.34 -9.27
C ASP A 110 -19.96 -16.88 -9.26
N LYS A 111 -21.19 -16.63 -8.80
CA LYS A 111 -21.76 -15.26 -8.71
C LYS A 111 -21.01 -14.31 -7.77
N ALA A 112 -20.07 -14.83 -6.98
CA ALA A 112 -19.20 -14.08 -6.07
C ALA A 112 -17.79 -13.80 -6.66
N PHE A 113 -17.54 -14.14 -7.93
CA PHE A 113 -16.27 -13.92 -8.61
C PHE A 113 -16.06 -12.43 -8.90
N ASP A 114 -15.45 -11.73 -7.96
CA ASP A 114 -14.98 -10.36 -8.14
C ASP A 114 -13.51 -10.37 -8.55
N VAL A 115 -13.22 -10.09 -9.83
CA VAL A 115 -11.87 -10.11 -10.43
C VAL A 115 -10.82 -9.39 -9.57
N ASN A 116 -11.18 -8.22 -9.03
CA ASN A 116 -10.28 -7.41 -8.23
C ASN A 116 -9.94 -8.06 -6.87
N LYS A 117 -10.93 -8.64 -6.20
CA LYS A 117 -10.77 -9.30 -4.89
C LYS A 117 -9.93 -10.57 -5.05
N GLU A 118 -10.20 -11.36 -6.09
CA GLU A 118 -9.44 -12.57 -6.35
C GLU A 118 -8.00 -12.30 -6.74
N LYS A 119 -7.76 -11.31 -7.61
CA LYS A 119 -6.40 -10.87 -7.96
C LYS A 119 -5.63 -10.42 -6.72
N ARG A 120 -6.29 -9.71 -5.81
CA ARG A 120 -5.70 -9.26 -4.53
C ARG A 120 -5.38 -10.46 -3.62
N LYS A 121 -6.27 -11.45 -3.51
CA LYS A 121 -6.02 -12.69 -2.77
C LYS A 121 -4.87 -13.51 -3.35
N LEU A 122 -4.81 -13.66 -4.67
CA LEU A 122 -3.73 -14.39 -5.34
C LEU A 122 -2.36 -13.75 -5.07
N LYS A 123 -2.30 -12.41 -5.06
CA LYS A 123 -1.08 -11.66 -4.65
C LYS A 123 -0.70 -11.93 -3.20
N ASN A 124 -1.66 -11.98 -2.28
CA ASN A 124 -1.40 -12.26 -0.86
C ASN A 124 -0.86 -13.67 -0.65
N LEU A 125 -1.48 -14.69 -1.27
CA LEU A 125 -1.00 -16.07 -1.24
C LEU A 125 0.39 -16.20 -1.85
N ASN A 126 0.67 -15.50 -2.95
CA ASN A 126 2.01 -15.48 -3.53
C ASN A 126 3.04 -14.88 -2.56
N ARG A 127 2.70 -13.77 -1.89
CA ARG A 127 3.55 -13.16 -0.87
C ARG A 127 3.84 -14.12 0.29
N GLU A 128 2.86 -14.91 0.74
CA GLU A 128 3.05 -15.93 1.79
C GLU A 128 3.94 -17.08 1.35
N LYS A 129 3.74 -17.60 0.13
CA LYS A 129 4.61 -18.62 -0.47
C LYS A 129 6.07 -18.17 -0.53
N ILE A 130 6.31 -16.94 -0.98
CA ILE A 130 7.66 -16.36 -1.03
C ILE A 130 8.25 -16.24 0.37
N LYS A 131 7.48 -15.77 1.36
CA LYS A 131 7.95 -15.68 2.76
C LYS A 131 8.31 -17.04 3.35
N ALA A 132 7.47 -18.05 3.19
CA ALA A 132 7.73 -19.40 3.68
C ALA A 132 8.99 -20.00 3.02
N SER A 133 9.14 -19.81 1.71
CA SER A 133 10.34 -20.24 0.99
C SER A 133 11.59 -19.51 1.48
N ASN A 134 11.53 -18.19 1.65
CA ASN A 134 12.65 -17.40 2.16
C ASN A 134 13.01 -17.78 3.59
N TYR A 135 12.02 -18.06 4.44
CA TYR A 135 12.22 -18.53 5.81
C TYR A 135 13.05 -19.81 5.84
N LEU A 136 12.62 -20.85 5.09
CA LEU A 136 13.35 -22.12 5.00
C LEU A 136 14.78 -21.95 4.46
N LYS A 137 14.97 -21.08 3.46
CA LYS A 137 16.29 -20.75 2.92
C LYS A 137 17.19 -20.00 3.89
N SER A 138 16.64 -19.30 4.88
CA SER A 138 17.41 -18.50 5.85
C SER A 138 17.73 -19.23 7.15
N THR A 139 17.00 -20.31 7.45
CA THR A 139 17.15 -21.09 8.69
C THR A 139 18.03 -22.34 8.50
N THR A 140 18.33 -22.73 7.26
CA THR A 140 19.26 -23.83 6.91
C THR A 140 20.60 -23.26 6.49
#